data_AF-A0A7V9BPQ1-F1
#
_entry.id   AF-A0A7V9BPQ1-F1
#
_cell.length_a   1.000
_cell.length_b   1.000
_cell.length_c   1.000
_cell.angle_alpha   90.00
_cell.angle_beta   90.00
_cell.angle_gamma   90.00
#
_symmetry.space_group_name_H-M   'P 1'
#
loop_
_entity.id
_entity.type
_entity.pdbx_description
1 polymer ?
#
loop_
_entity_poly.entity_id
_entity_poly.type
_entity_poly.pdbx_seq_one_letter_code
_entity_poly.pdbx_strand_id
1 'polypeptide(L)'
;TKLDSAKAFLDAYNAAKYPEPYSAYGALTYDAANAIIKALAATVASGGWSDAQRDKLIENTGKTDFQGSTGPVKFDQYGDTTNKLLTVYKVEGGKFAAVETGTFEKS
;
A
#
# COMPACT_ATOMS: atom_id res chain seq x y z
N THR A 1 14.11 0.03 -7.98
CA THR A 1 12.66 -0.24 -8.12
C THR A 1 12.19 0.41 -9.41
N LYS A 2 11.19 -0.16 -10.11
CA LYS A 2 10.63 0.44 -11.34
C LYS A 2 9.54 1.49 -11.08
N LEU A 3 9.05 1.61 -9.83
CA LEU A 3 8.10 2.64 -9.41
C LEU A 3 8.81 3.81 -8.73
N ASP A 4 8.49 5.03 -9.14
CA ASP A 4 8.98 6.26 -8.50
C ASP A 4 8.47 6.38 -7.05
N SER A 5 7.23 5.96 -6.79
CA SER A 5 6.65 5.98 -5.45
C SER A 5 7.36 5.02 -4.47
N ALA A 6 7.85 3.88 -4.97
CA ALA A 6 8.68 2.97 -4.18
C ALA A 6 10.05 3.59 -3.84
N LYS A 7 10.62 4.39 -4.76
CA LYS A 7 11.85 5.14 -4.48
C LYS A 7 11.63 6.20 -3.41
N ALA A 8 10.54 6.96 -3.49
CA ALA A 8 10.19 7.97 -2.48
C ALA A 8 10.04 7.35 -1.08
N PHE A 9 9.41 6.18 -0.96
CA PHE A 9 9.32 5.44 0.31
C PHE A 9 10.70 5.07 0.87
N LEU A 10 11.57 4.49 0.04
CA LEU A 10 12.92 4.10 0.47
C LEU A 10 13.76 5.30 0.91
N ASP A 11 13.70 6.40 0.15
CA ASP A 11 14.43 7.62 0.46
C ASP A 11 13.95 8.20 1.81
N ALA A 12 12.63 8.26 2.03
CA ALA A 12 12.04 8.70 3.29
C ALA A 12 12.40 7.79 4.47
N TYR A 13 12.32 6.47 4.31
CA TYR A 13 12.65 5.50 5.36
C TYR A 13 14.14 5.61 5.76
N ASN A 14 15.03 5.69 4.77
CA ASN A 14 16.47 5.85 5.01
C ASN A 14 16.82 7.19 5.65
N ALA A 15 16.04 8.24 5.38
CA ALA A 15 16.20 9.55 6.02
C ALA A 15 15.72 9.54 7.48
N ALA A 16 14.70 8.74 7.81
CA ALA A 16 14.16 8.63 9.16
C ALA A 16 15.09 7.90 10.15
N LYS A 17 16.10 7.16 9.67
CA LYS A 17 17.11 6.48 10.49
C LYS A 17 16.53 5.55 11.56
N TYR A 18 15.43 4.86 11.24
CA TYR A 18 14.90 3.83 12.12
C TYR A 18 15.93 2.71 12.34
N PRO A 19 16.01 2.15 13.56
CA PRO A 19 16.94 1.07 13.86
C PRO A 19 16.57 -0.23 13.13
N GLU A 20 15.27 -0.44 12.86
CA GLU A 20 14.77 -1.60 12.13
C GLU A 20 14.76 -1.35 10.62
N PRO A 21 15.07 -2.36 9.79
CA PRO A 21 14.89 -2.27 8.34
C PRO A 21 13.40 -2.32 7.98
N TYR A 22 13.04 -1.70 6.85
CA TYR A 22 11.65 -1.69 6.35
C TYR A 22 11.11 -3.09 6.01
N SER A 23 11.98 -4.11 5.88
CA SER A 23 11.65 -5.50 5.54
C SER A 23 10.95 -5.68 4.17
N ALA A 24 10.61 -6.92 3.79
CA ALA A 24 9.86 -7.18 2.57
C ALA A 24 8.43 -6.61 2.59
N TYR A 25 7.91 -6.25 3.77
CA TYR A 25 6.51 -5.84 3.95
C TYR A 25 6.32 -4.35 4.22
N GLY A 26 7.39 -3.57 4.45
CA GLY A 26 7.27 -2.19 4.92
C GLY A 26 6.46 -1.27 4.03
N ALA A 27 6.66 -1.33 2.71
CA ALA A 27 5.91 -0.50 1.77
C ALA A 27 4.42 -0.90 1.72
N LEU A 28 4.10 -2.20 1.81
CA LEU A 28 2.72 -2.69 1.87
C LEU A 28 2.04 -2.25 3.18
N THR A 29 2.73 -2.36 4.31
CA THR A 29 2.23 -1.90 5.61
C THR A 29 2.00 -0.39 5.61
N TYR A 30 2.91 0.37 5.00
CA TYR A 30 2.77 1.82 4.85
C TYR A 30 1.53 2.20 4.05
N ASP A 31 1.30 1.54 2.92
CA ASP A 31 0.11 1.76 2.09
C ASP A 31 -1.17 1.37 2.81
N ALA A 32 -1.19 0.23 3.51
CA ALA A 32 -2.34 -0.21 4.30
C ALA A 32 -2.69 0.77 5.42
N ALA A 33 -1.68 1.28 6.15
CA ALA A 33 -1.88 2.29 7.17
C ALA A 33 -2.46 3.58 6.59
N ASN A 34 -1.94 4.04 5.44
CA ASN A 34 -2.46 5.20 4.75
C ASN A 34 -3.90 5.01 4.25
N ALA A 35 -4.29 3.81 3.84
CA ALA A 35 -5.67 3.52 3.49
C ALA A 35 -6.63 3.75 4.67
N ILE A 36 -6.28 3.24 5.85
CA ILE A 36 -7.07 3.43 7.08
C ILE A 36 -7.11 4.90 7.48
N ILE A 37 -5.98 5.62 7.42
CA ILE A 37 -5.91 7.05 7.75
C ILE A 37 -6.80 7.88 6.82
N LYS A 38 -6.76 7.62 5.51
CA LYS A 38 -7.59 8.32 4.53
C LYS A 38 -9.07 8.01 4.72
N ALA A 39 -9.42 6.75 4.99
CA ALA A 39 -10.78 6.35 5.29
C ALA A 39 -11.30 7.01 6.57
N LEU A 40 -10.47 7.11 7.62
CA LEU A 40 -10.81 7.82 8.84
C LEU A 40 -11.04 9.30 8.55
N ALA A 41 -10.13 9.96 7.83
CA ALA A 41 -10.26 11.37 7.45
C ALA A 41 -11.58 11.64 6.70
N ALA A 42 -11.96 10.76 5.77
CA ALA A 42 -13.27 10.85 5.08
C ALA A 42 -14.45 10.63 6.03
N THR A 43 -14.31 9.73 7.02
CA THR A 43 -15.35 9.42 8.01
C THR A 43 -15.63 10.62 8.92
N VAL A 44 -14.56 11.28 9.38
CA VAL A 44 -14.61 12.43 10.31
C VAL A 44 -14.65 13.79 9.60
N ALA A 45 -14.81 13.83 8.28
CA ALA A 45 -14.83 15.09 7.51
C ALA A 45 -15.93 16.08 7.95
N SER A 46 -16.96 15.58 8.65
CA SER A 46 -18.11 16.38 9.12
C SER A 46 -18.15 16.57 10.65
N GLY A 47 -17.14 16.10 11.39
CA GLY A 47 -17.10 16.18 12.85
C GLY A 47 -16.15 15.16 13.47
N GLY A 48 -16.05 15.14 14.81
CA GLY A 48 -15.16 14.21 15.52
C GLY A 48 -15.56 12.74 15.38
N TRP A 49 -14.69 11.87 15.89
CA TRP A 49 -14.95 10.44 16.00
C TRP A 49 -16.04 10.14 17.04
N SER A 50 -16.88 9.16 16.72
CA SER A 50 -17.75 8.44 17.66
C SER A 50 -17.86 6.98 17.23
N ASP A 51 -18.11 6.08 18.18
CA ASP A 51 -18.21 4.65 17.89
C ASP A 51 -19.33 4.29 16.90
N ALA A 52 -20.37 5.12 16.82
CA ALA A 52 -21.45 4.99 15.84
C ALA A 52 -20.98 5.13 14.37
N GLN A 53 -19.79 5.70 14.14
CA GLN A 53 -19.22 5.86 12.79
C GLN A 53 -18.38 4.66 12.35
N ARG A 54 -18.25 3.60 13.17
CA ARG A 54 -17.41 2.43 12.85
C ARG A 54 -17.80 1.77 11.52
N ASP A 55 -19.09 1.58 11.27
CA ASP A 55 -19.56 0.98 10.01
C ASP A 55 -19.22 1.86 8.81
N LYS A 56 -19.36 3.18 8.96
CA LYS A 56 -18.96 4.16 7.94
C LYS A 56 -17.45 4.15 7.68
N LEU A 57 -16.63 3.94 8.71
CA LEU A 57 -15.18 3.79 8.56
C LEU A 57 -14.82 2.52 7.77
N ILE A 58 -15.49 1.40 8.06
CA ILE A 58 -15.30 0.15 7.31
C ILE A 58 -15.68 0.36 5.84
N GLU A 59 -16.84 0.97 5.59
CA GLU A 59 -17.31 1.30 4.24
C GLU A 59 -16.32 2.21 3.50
N ASN A 60 -15.83 3.27 4.14
CA ASN A 60 -14.86 4.19 3.56
C ASN A 60 -13.50 3.52 3.31
N THR A 61 -13.09 2.57 4.14
CA THR A 61 -11.88 1.77 3.91
C THR A 61 -12.01 0.99 2.60
N GLY A 62 -13.14 0.30 2.39
CA GLY A 62 -13.41 -0.41 1.14
C GLY A 62 -13.49 0.49 -0.11
N LYS A 63 -13.83 1.77 0.07
CA LYS A 63 -13.90 2.78 -1.01
C LYS A 63 -12.60 3.55 -1.27
N THR A 64 -11.53 3.20 -0.57
CA THR A 64 -10.26 3.90 -0.71
C THR A 64 -9.69 3.75 -2.12
N ASP A 65 -9.22 4.86 -2.69
CA ASP A 65 -8.62 4.92 -4.04
C ASP A 65 -7.54 6.02 -4.04
N PHE A 66 -6.27 5.61 -4.00
CA PHE A 66 -5.13 6.55 -4.07
C PHE A 66 -3.87 5.89 -4.63
N GLN A 67 -2.88 6.70 -5.00
CA GLN A 67 -1.56 6.21 -5.39
C GLN A 67 -0.67 6.02 -4.15
N GLY A 68 -0.30 4.78 -3.87
CA GLY A 68 0.61 4.39 -2.79
C GLY A 68 2.05 4.12 -3.25
N SER A 69 2.89 3.73 -2.30
CA SER A 69 4.29 3.34 -2.52
C SER A 69 4.44 2.07 -3.34
N THR A 70 3.43 1.19 -3.34
CA THR A 70 3.39 -0.06 -4.09
C THR A 70 2.53 0.00 -5.37
N GLY A 71 2.04 1.20 -5.71
CA GLY A 71 1.12 1.43 -6.84
C GLY A 71 -0.26 1.86 -6.36
N PRO A 72 -1.30 1.77 -7.21
CA PRO A 72 -2.67 2.10 -6.82
C PRO A 72 -3.14 1.25 -5.63
N VAL A 73 -3.69 1.88 -4.60
CA VAL A 73 -4.31 1.21 -3.45
C VAL A 73 -5.81 1.35 -3.58
N LYS A 74 -6.45 0.24 -3.93
CA LYS A 74 -7.89 0.14 -4.18
C LYS A 74 -8.35 -1.30 -3.96
N PHE A 75 -9.60 -1.44 -3.53
CA PHE A 75 -10.20 -2.74 -3.20
C PHE A 75 -11.40 -3.06 -4.07
N ASP A 76 -11.64 -4.34 -4.30
CA ASP A 76 -12.90 -4.83 -4.86
C ASP A 76 -13.97 -5.01 -3.77
N GLN A 77 -15.14 -5.49 -4.18
CA GLN A 77 -16.30 -5.70 -3.28
C GLN A 77 -16.06 -6.75 -2.18
N TYR A 78 -15.01 -7.57 -2.28
CA TYR A 78 -14.62 -8.57 -1.29
C TYR A 78 -13.49 -8.08 -0.39
N GLY A 79 -12.91 -6.92 -0.68
CA GLY A 79 -11.75 -6.37 0.04
C GLY A 79 -10.41 -6.79 -0.56
N ASP A 80 -10.39 -7.47 -1.72
CA ASP A 80 -9.15 -7.84 -2.40
C ASP A 80 -8.55 -6.63 -3.11
N THR A 81 -7.22 -6.53 -3.11
CA THR A 81 -6.53 -5.47 -3.84
C THR A 81 -6.80 -5.58 -5.34
N THR A 82 -7.17 -4.46 -5.97
CA THR A 82 -7.26 -4.40 -7.43
C THR A 82 -5.89 -4.15 -8.08
N ASN A 83 -4.84 -3.93 -7.29
CA ASN A 83 -3.49 -3.77 -7.78
C ASN A 83 -2.95 -5.13 -8.24
N LYS A 84 -2.81 -5.27 -9.56
CA LYS A 84 -2.29 -6.49 -10.20
C LYS A 84 -0.82 -6.39 -10.57
N LEU A 85 -0.09 -5.38 -10.08
CA LEU A 85 1.33 -5.23 -10.34
C LEU A 85 2.10 -6.35 -9.63
N LEU A 86 2.83 -7.16 -10.40
CA LEU A 86 3.69 -8.23 -9.91
C LEU A 86 5.12 -7.98 -10.35
N THR A 87 6.07 -8.26 -9.46
CA THR A 87 7.50 -8.32 -9.80
C THR A 87 7.99 -9.75 -9.63
N VAL A 88 8.51 -10.34 -10.72
CA VAL A 88 9.14 -11.65 -10.71
C VAL A 88 10.59 -11.49 -10.28
N TYR A 89 10.99 -12.26 -9.28
CA TYR A 89 12.37 -12.32 -8.81
C TYR A 89 12.98 -13.69 -9.10
N LYS A 90 14.26 -13.70 -9.47
CA LYS A 90 15.09 -14.91 -9.59
C LYS A 90 16.23 -14.84 -8.60
N VAL A 91 16.58 -15.97 -8.00
CA VAL A 91 17.74 -16.07 -7.12
C VAL A 91 19.00 -16.26 -7.98
N GLU A 92 19.94 -15.31 -7.89
CA GLU A 92 21.23 -15.36 -8.56
C GLU A 92 22.34 -15.11 -7.53
N GLY A 93 23.26 -16.06 -7.37
CA GLY A 93 24.35 -15.96 -6.39
C GLY A 93 23.87 -15.74 -4.94
N GLY A 94 22.71 -16.30 -4.58
CA GLY A 94 22.12 -16.13 -3.24
C GLY A 94 21.38 -14.81 -3.01
N LYS A 95 21.18 -13.98 -4.05
CA LYS A 95 20.45 -12.71 -3.97
C LYS A 95 19.22 -12.75 -4.87
N PHE A 96 18.12 -12.14 -4.42
CA PHE A 96 16.95 -11.94 -5.28
C PHE A 96 17.21 -10.80 -6.27
N ALA A 97 17.24 -11.11 -7.56
CA ALA A 97 17.32 -10.17 -8.66
C ALA A 97 15.94 -10.04 -9.33
N ALA A 98 15.44 -8.81 -9.48
CA ALA A 98 14.20 -8.57 -10.20
C ALA A 98 14.40 -8.85 -11.69
N VAL A 99 13.58 -9.74 -12.26
CA VAL A 99 13.65 -10.15 -13.67
C VAL A 99 12.63 -9.38 -14.49
N GLU A 100 11.40 -9.29 -14.00
CA GLU A 100 10.30 -8.65 -14.71
C GLU A 100 9.37 -7.95 -13.74
N THR A 101 8.72 -6.88 -14.20
CA THR A 101 7.60 -6.25 -13.50
C THR A 101 6.52 -5.97 -14.52
N GLY A 102 5.31 -6.45 -14.24
CA GLY A 102 4.17 -6.32 -15.14
C GLY A 102 2.85 -6.44 -14.39
N THR A 103 1.77 -6.12 -15.09
CA THR A 103 0.41 -6.28 -14.56
C THR A 103 -0.06 -7.69 -14.88
N PHE A 104 -0.55 -8.41 -13.88
CA PHE A 104 -1.22 -9.69 -14.11
C PHE A 104 -2.52 -9.46 -14.88
N GLU A 105 -2.53 -9.91 -16.13
CA GLU A 105 -3.75 -10.04 -16.92
C GLU A 105 -4.20 -11.50 -16.85
N LYS A 106 -5.46 -11.72 -16.45
CA LYS A 106 -6.04 -13.06 -16.45
C LYS A 106 -6.20 -13.49 -17.92
N SER A 107 -5.64 -14.65 -18.26
CA SER A 107 -5.78 -15.26 -19.59
C SER A 107 -7.20 -15.71 -19.89
#